data_AF-A0A930ZJQ8-F1
#
_entry.id   AF-A0A930ZJQ8-F1
#
_cell.length_a   1.000
_cell.length_b   1.000
_cell.length_c   1.000
_cell.angle_alpha   90.00
_cell.angle_beta   90.00
_cell.angle_gamma   90.00
#
_symmetry.space_group_name_H-M   'P 1'
#
loop_
_entity.id
_entity.type
_entity.pdbx_description
1 polymer ?
#
loop_
_entity_poly.entity_id
_entity_poly.type
_entity_poly.pdbx_seq_one_letter_code
_entity_poly.pdbx_strand_id
1 'polypeptide(L)'
;MNNRNVFFQNVDKLLQNEEFIKWRLFKTKELNEYWANFRDQNPHLNKELNEAILQFEEVKINHYTISKLEKKHIYKNINRKIKVYKRRMWFVRSGYAAAVLLIGLASFMFIKQMKQDVEIHTPEAIDKIIGQALPNEDIYIISEGEKIILSDKSQIGLKKDGKAVITDSLHSQKELVLAKTKLNKLVVPYGKRTMLTLSDGTEVWLNSGTQLDFPTKFEGDVREIFVNGEIYIDVAHNEKTPFIVRTDGMDVLVYGTAFNISAYNDDISKTVVLVEGKVKIKTDDNYQTELIPNEKIEIIDKTITKEIVDINEYVGWKNGMLIFNSSPMSDILKKIGRYYNVEFEKTQEVSLNDKSFSGKLFLSNNLDSVMTSISILSSTEYLRENNKIFISKK
;
A
#
# COMPACT_ATOMS: atom_id res chain seq x y z
N MET A 1 14.72 40.02 -3.31
CA MET A 1 13.54 39.78 -2.45
C MET A 1 13.09 38.35 -2.72
N ASN A 2 13.24 37.46 -1.74
CA ASN A 2 13.24 36.01 -1.93
C ASN A 2 11.82 35.41 -1.98
N ASN A 3 11.61 34.50 -2.94
CA ASN A 3 10.40 33.74 -3.24
C ASN A 3 9.92 32.75 -2.14
N ARG A 4 10.37 32.90 -0.89
CA ARG A 4 10.11 31.94 0.21
C ARG A 4 8.80 32.21 0.99
N ASN A 5 8.19 33.39 0.84
CA ASN A 5 7.01 33.77 1.64
C ASN A 5 5.66 33.28 1.06
N VAL A 6 5.64 32.65 -0.11
CA VAL A 6 4.40 32.20 -0.75
C VAL A 6 3.82 30.92 -0.10
N PHE A 7 4.65 30.16 0.62
CA PHE A 7 4.28 28.88 1.23
C PHE A 7 3.65 28.99 2.62
N PHE A 8 3.54 30.18 3.20
CA PHE A 8 3.06 30.37 4.58
C PHE A 8 1.70 31.07 4.67
N GLN A 9 0.98 31.17 3.55
CA GLN A 9 -0.26 31.95 3.46
C GLN A 9 -1.51 31.24 4.02
N ASN A 10 -1.47 29.93 4.23
CA ASN A 10 -2.57 29.19 4.86
C ASN A 10 -2.07 27.93 5.60
N VAL A 11 -2.90 27.42 6.50
CA VAL A 11 -2.62 26.24 7.35
C VAL A 11 -2.23 25.02 6.52
N ASP A 12 -2.93 24.76 5.41
CA ASP A 12 -2.66 23.59 4.55
C ASP A 12 -1.26 23.64 3.91
N LYS A 13 -0.81 24.81 3.44
CA LYS A 13 0.54 24.95 2.87
C LYS A 13 1.63 24.85 3.94
N LEU A 14 1.35 25.29 5.17
CA LEU A 14 2.23 25.10 6.32
C LEU A 14 2.40 23.61 6.66
N LEU A 15 1.31 22.84 6.66
CA LEU A 15 1.34 21.40 6.89
C LEU A 15 2.02 20.60 5.76
N GLN A 16 2.17 21.20 4.58
CA GLN A 16 2.93 20.64 3.46
C GLN A 16 4.38 21.16 3.37
N ASN A 17 4.74 22.11 4.23
CA ASN A 17 6.08 22.70 4.22
C ASN A 17 7.10 21.79 4.91
N GLU A 18 8.14 21.40 4.17
CA GLU A 18 9.17 20.48 4.66
C GLU A 18 9.89 20.98 5.92
N GLU A 19 10.21 22.27 5.99
CA GLU A 19 10.90 22.87 7.15
C GLU A 19 9.98 22.93 8.38
N PHE A 20 8.68 23.14 8.18
CA PHE A 20 7.70 23.13 9.26
C PHE A 20 7.55 21.71 9.81
N ILE A 21 7.37 20.72 8.93
CA ILE A 21 7.27 19.30 9.31
C ILE A 21 8.54 18.86 10.05
N LYS A 22 9.73 19.15 9.52
CA LYS A 22 11.02 18.83 10.17
C LYS A 22 11.11 19.46 11.56
N TRP A 23 10.71 20.71 11.71
CA TRP A 23 10.71 21.38 13.00
C TRP A 23 9.80 20.68 14.00
N ARG A 24 8.58 20.31 13.60
CA ARG A 24 7.63 19.62 14.48
C ARG A 24 8.07 18.21 14.85
N LEU A 25 8.75 17.49 13.95
CA LEU A 25 9.24 16.13 14.19
C LEU A 25 10.51 16.07 15.04
N PHE A 26 11.51 16.91 14.74
CA PHE A 26 12.85 16.76 15.30
C PHE A 26 13.18 17.77 16.40
N LYS A 27 12.53 18.95 16.40
CA LYS A 27 12.70 20.04 17.39
C LYS A 27 14.17 20.32 17.73
N THR A 28 15.06 20.27 16.73
CA THR A 28 16.49 20.55 16.94
C THR A 28 16.68 22.01 17.35
N LYS A 29 17.84 22.31 17.97
CA LYS A 29 18.16 23.68 18.39
C LYS A 29 18.10 24.67 17.22
N GLU A 30 18.69 24.30 16.07
CA GLU A 30 18.71 25.11 14.84
C GLU A 30 17.29 25.39 14.31
N LEU A 31 16.42 24.38 14.28
CA LEU A 31 15.05 24.53 13.80
C LEU A 31 14.22 25.40 14.77
N ASN A 32 14.40 25.24 16.09
CA ASN A 32 13.72 26.09 17.07
C ASN A 32 14.14 27.56 16.94
N GLU A 33 15.44 27.84 16.73
CA GLU A 33 15.94 29.20 16.53
C GLU A 33 15.43 29.80 15.21
N TYR A 34 15.42 29.03 14.13
CA TYR A 34 14.87 29.48 12.84
C TYR A 34 13.38 29.85 12.96
N TRP A 35 12.57 28.97 13.54
CA TRP A 35 11.13 29.19 13.66
C TRP A 35 10.76 30.25 14.70
N ALA A 36 11.56 30.44 15.74
CA ALA A 36 11.42 31.59 16.65
C ALA A 36 11.65 32.91 15.89
N ASN A 37 12.76 33.02 15.16
CA ASN A 37 13.05 34.20 14.33
C ASN A 37 11.97 34.43 13.26
N PHE A 38 11.44 33.37 12.66
CA PHE A 38 10.37 33.46 11.67
C PHE A 38 9.08 34.05 12.27
N ARG A 39 8.72 33.66 13.51
CA ARG A 39 7.55 34.22 14.22
C ARG A 39 7.71 35.69 14.56
N ASP A 40 8.91 36.09 14.97
CA ASP A 40 9.23 37.48 15.28
C ASP A 40 9.16 38.35 14.02
N GLN A 41 9.61 37.83 12.87
CA GLN A 41 9.59 38.53 11.59
C GLN A 41 8.21 38.53 10.91
N ASN A 42 7.33 37.57 11.23
CA ASN A 42 6.02 37.44 10.59
C ASN A 42 4.87 37.32 11.61
N PRO A 43 4.58 38.38 12.40
CA PRO A 43 3.57 38.32 13.46
C PRO A 43 2.16 38.01 12.94
N HIS A 44 1.87 38.43 11.70
CA HIS A 44 0.58 38.25 11.03
C HIS A 44 0.26 36.77 10.71
N LEU A 45 1.26 35.88 10.68
CA LEU A 45 1.09 34.45 10.40
C LEU A 45 1.02 33.60 11.67
N ASN A 46 1.11 34.21 12.85
CA ASN A 46 1.14 33.46 14.10
C ASN A 46 -0.16 32.69 14.35
N LYS A 47 -1.29 33.18 13.85
CA LYS A 47 -2.58 32.51 13.99
C LYS A 47 -2.58 31.20 13.19
N GLU A 48 -2.25 31.27 11.91
CA GLU A 48 -2.16 30.14 10.99
C GLU A 48 -1.07 29.14 11.44
N LEU A 49 0.05 29.64 11.95
CA LEU A 49 1.12 28.80 12.48
C LEU A 49 0.68 28.03 13.73
N ASN A 50 -0.05 28.68 14.66
CA ASN A 50 -0.58 28.01 15.83
C ASN A 50 -1.65 26.97 15.46
N GLU A 51 -2.54 27.30 14.52
CA GLU A 51 -3.54 26.37 13.99
C GLU A 51 -2.88 25.15 13.32
N ALA A 52 -1.83 25.37 12.51
CA ALA A 52 -1.05 24.29 11.91
C ALA A 52 -0.33 23.43 12.96
N ILE A 53 0.20 24.04 14.04
CA ILE A 53 0.81 23.30 15.15
C ILE A 53 -0.23 22.40 15.84
N LEU A 54 -1.42 22.93 16.13
CA LEU A 54 -2.50 22.18 16.77
C LEU A 54 -2.95 21.00 15.89
N GLN A 55 -3.19 21.24 14.60
CA GLN A 55 -3.56 20.17 13.66
C GLN A 55 -2.45 19.12 13.53
N PHE A 56 -1.18 19.54 13.51
CA PHE A 56 -0.05 18.60 13.49
C PHE A 56 0.03 17.78 14.79
N GLU A 57 -0.28 18.35 15.95
CA GLU A 57 -0.24 17.67 17.25
C GLU A 57 -1.44 16.72 17.47
N GLU A 58 -2.59 17.00 16.86
CA GLU A 58 -3.73 16.07 16.82
C GLU A 58 -3.40 14.78 16.06
N VAL A 59 -2.53 14.88 15.05
CA VAL A 59 -1.94 13.70 14.42
C VAL A 59 -0.93 13.10 15.40
N LYS A 60 -1.42 12.22 16.29
CA LYS A 60 -0.58 11.45 17.23
C LYS A 60 0.44 10.60 16.46
N ILE A 61 1.58 11.20 16.12
CA ILE A 61 2.77 10.48 15.70
C ILE A 61 3.34 9.90 16.98
N ASN A 62 3.34 8.56 17.11
CA ASN A 62 3.90 7.85 18.26
C ASN A 62 5.30 8.40 18.58
N HIS A 63 5.38 9.26 19.60
CA HIS A 63 6.65 9.69 20.17
C HIS A 63 7.14 8.56 21.07
N TYR A 64 7.71 7.53 20.47
CA TYR A 64 8.44 6.54 21.25
C TYR A 64 9.73 7.19 21.76
N THR A 65 9.65 7.73 22.98
CA THR A 65 10.78 8.38 23.63
C THR A 65 11.60 7.28 24.32
N ILE A 66 12.57 6.73 23.59
CA ILE A 66 13.48 5.71 24.13
C ILE A 66 14.25 6.32 25.30
N SER A 67 14.16 5.70 26.48
CA SER A 67 14.93 6.16 27.63
C SER A 67 16.44 6.11 27.35
N LYS A 68 17.24 6.97 28.00
CA LYS A 68 18.71 6.95 27.83
C LYS A 68 19.30 5.55 28.11
N LEU A 69 18.67 4.78 29.00
CA LEU A 69 19.05 3.41 29.34
C LEU A 69 18.72 2.42 28.23
N GLU A 70 17.52 2.48 27.66
CA GLU A 70 17.16 1.65 26.50
C GLU A 70 18.01 1.98 25.28
N LYS A 71 18.29 3.26 25.02
CA LYS A 71 19.18 3.69 23.93
C LYS A 71 20.57 3.07 24.12
N LYS A 72 21.12 3.11 25.34
CA LYS A 72 22.41 2.48 25.67
C LYS A 72 22.37 0.96 25.50
N HIS A 73 21.26 0.31 25.87
CA HIS A 73 21.08 -1.14 25.67
C HIS A 73 20.99 -1.52 24.20
N ILE A 74 20.21 -0.78 23.40
CA ILE A 74 20.08 -0.98 21.95
C ILE A 74 21.45 -0.80 21.27
N TYR A 75 22.17 0.29 21.57
CA TYR A 75 23.53 0.51 21.03
C TYR A 75 24.49 -0.62 21.42
N LYS A 76 24.43 -1.10 22.67
CA LYS A 76 25.29 -2.21 23.12
C LYS A 76 24.96 -3.50 22.38
N ASN A 77 23.67 -3.79 22.17
CA ASN A 77 23.21 -4.99 21.46
C ASN A 77 23.56 -4.94 19.96
N ILE A 78 23.40 -3.79 19.33
CA ILE A 78 23.80 -3.55 17.93
C ILE A 78 25.32 -3.72 17.79
N ASN A 79 26.12 -3.05 18.63
CA ASN A 79 27.58 -3.17 18.59
C ASN A 79 28.06 -4.61 18.85
N ARG A 80 27.39 -5.35 19.73
CA ARG A 80 27.69 -6.77 19.96
C ARG A 80 27.41 -7.60 18.71
N LYS A 81 26.24 -7.42 18.07
CA LYS A 81 25.88 -8.12 16.82
C LYS A 81 26.85 -7.76 15.68
N ILE A 82 27.22 -6.49 15.55
CA ILE A 82 28.21 -6.02 14.55
C ILE A 82 29.60 -6.63 14.81
N LYS A 83 30.07 -6.69 16.06
CA LYS A 83 31.36 -7.31 16.40
C LYS A 83 31.38 -8.81 16.08
N VAL A 84 30.30 -9.53 16.40
CA VAL A 84 30.18 -10.97 16.08
C VAL A 84 30.14 -11.18 14.56
N TYR A 85 29.37 -10.36 13.84
CA TYR A 85 29.31 -10.39 12.37
C TYR A 85 30.67 -10.08 11.73
N LYS A 86 31.37 -9.02 12.17
CA LYS A 86 32.72 -8.67 11.68
C LYS A 86 33.74 -9.77 11.98
N ARG A 87 33.68 -10.40 13.15
CA ARG A 87 34.59 -11.51 13.52
C ARG A 87 34.34 -12.76 12.68
N ARG A 88 33.07 -13.13 12.45
CA ARG A 88 32.68 -14.22 11.54
C ARG A 88 33.12 -13.92 10.09
N MET A 89 32.91 -12.69 9.62
CA MET A 89 33.36 -12.25 8.30
C MET A 89 34.88 -12.23 8.17
N TRP A 90 35.64 -11.95 9.24
CA TRP A 90 37.09 -12.02 9.24
C TRP A 90 37.59 -13.47 9.04
N PHE A 91 37.00 -14.44 9.75
CA PHE A 91 37.32 -15.86 9.59
C PHE A 91 36.93 -16.42 8.21
N VAL A 92 35.78 -15.97 7.66
CA VAL A 92 35.33 -16.35 6.32
C VAL A 92 36.24 -15.73 5.24
N ARG A 93 36.64 -14.46 5.38
CA ARG A 93 37.59 -13.78 4.47
C ARG A 93 39.00 -14.37 4.51
N SER A 94 39.48 -14.83 5.67
CA SER A 94 40.75 -15.57 5.74
C SER A 94 40.68 -16.93 5.01
N GLY A 95 39.50 -17.57 4.99
CA GLY A 95 39.26 -18.78 4.20
C GLY A 95 39.28 -18.51 2.69
N TYR A 96 38.68 -17.40 2.24
CA TYR A 96 38.72 -16.99 0.83
C TYR A 96 40.12 -16.62 0.35
N ALA A 97 40.96 -15.99 1.18
CA ALA A 97 42.35 -15.68 0.79
C ALA A 97 43.18 -16.96 0.51
N ALA A 98 42.99 -18.02 1.30
CA ALA A 98 43.63 -19.31 1.06
C ALA A 98 43.08 -20.02 -0.20
N ALA A 99 41.76 -19.94 -0.43
CA ALA A 99 41.13 -20.49 -1.63
C ALA A 99 41.54 -19.75 -2.91
N VAL A 100 41.66 -18.42 -2.88
CA VAL A 100 42.13 -17.58 -4.01
C VAL A 100 43.61 -17.86 -4.31
N LEU A 101 44.44 -18.15 -3.32
CA LEU A 101 45.83 -18.57 -3.55
C LEU A 101 45.91 -19.96 -4.20
N LEU A 102 45.07 -20.91 -3.75
CA LEU A 102 45.02 -22.26 -4.33
C LEU A 102 44.43 -22.26 -5.75
N ILE A 103 43.37 -21.50 -5.98
CA ILE A 103 42.77 -21.29 -7.30
C ILE A 103 43.75 -20.49 -8.17
N GLY A 104 44.45 -19.49 -7.63
CA GLY A 104 45.47 -18.73 -8.37
C GLY A 104 46.65 -19.58 -8.81
N LEU A 105 47.12 -20.50 -7.97
CA LEU A 105 48.15 -21.49 -8.33
C LEU A 105 47.66 -22.49 -9.38
N ALA A 106 46.43 -23.00 -9.23
CA ALA A 106 45.81 -23.89 -10.20
C ALA A 106 45.55 -23.19 -11.56
N SER A 107 45.02 -21.96 -11.54
CA SER A 107 44.79 -21.12 -12.70
C SER A 107 46.09 -20.67 -13.36
N PHE A 108 47.15 -20.38 -12.60
CA PHE A 108 48.47 -20.07 -13.18
C PHE A 108 49.06 -21.27 -13.93
N MET A 109 48.86 -22.50 -13.41
CA MET A 109 49.22 -23.72 -14.11
C MET A 109 48.35 -23.97 -15.35
N PHE A 110 47.05 -23.65 -15.28
CA PHE A 110 46.09 -23.84 -16.38
C PHE A 110 46.25 -22.79 -17.51
N ILE A 111 46.51 -21.53 -17.16
CA ILE A 111 46.72 -20.41 -18.10
C ILE A 111 48.03 -20.58 -18.87
N LYS A 112 49.03 -21.28 -18.31
CA LYS A 112 50.24 -21.66 -19.06
C LYS A 112 49.97 -22.66 -20.19
N GLN A 113 48.79 -23.29 -20.22
CA GLN A 113 48.42 -24.37 -21.15
C GLN A 113 47.35 -23.95 -22.18
N MET A 114 46.74 -22.77 -22.04
CA MET A 114 45.74 -22.25 -22.98
C MET A 114 46.04 -20.78 -23.28
N LYS A 115 46.67 -20.52 -24.44
CA LYS A 115 46.65 -19.20 -25.06
C LYS A 115 45.49 -19.14 -26.05
N GLN A 116 44.39 -18.54 -25.62
CA GLN A 116 43.48 -17.86 -26.52
C GLN A 116 42.67 -16.83 -25.72
N ASP A 117 42.67 -15.60 -26.22
CA ASP A 117 41.98 -14.48 -25.59
C ASP A 117 40.47 -14.74 -25.59
N VAL A 118 39.87 -14.72 -24.40
CA VAL A 118 38.42 -14.64 -24.21
C VAL A 118 38.17 -13.44 -23.31
N GLU A 119 37.59 -12.41 -23.91
CA GLU A 119 37.05 -11.24 -23.23
C GLU A 119 35.76 -11.68 -22.51
N ILE A 120 35.86 -11.90 -21.20
CA ILE A 120 34.69 -12.23 -20.37
C ILE A 120 34.07 -10.92 -19.90
N HIS A 121 33.04 -10.45 -20.60
CA HIS A 121 32.07 -9.55 -20.02
C HIS A 121 31.18 -10.36 -19.07
N THR A 122 31.42 -10.23 -17.77
CA THR A 122 30.39 -10.53 -16.77
C THR A 122 29.55 -9.26 -16.61
N PRO A 123 28.24 -9.27 -16.87
CA PRO A 123 27.39 -8.21 -16.37
C PRO A 123 27.37 -8.36 -14.86
N GLU A 124 27.83 -7.35 -14.12
CA GLU A 124 27.46 -7.23 -12.71
C GLU A 124 25.93 -7.30 -12.65
N ALA A 125 25.40 -8.28 -11.91
CA ALA A 125 23.98 -8.32 -11.59
C ALA A 125 23.69 -7.07 -10.75
N ILE A 126 23.20 -6.02 -11.41
CA ILE A 126 22.77 -4.80 -10.72
C ILE A 126 21.54 -5.20 -9.91
N ASP A 127 21.67 -5.17 -8.59
CA ASP A 127 20.59 -5.32 -7.60
C ASP A 127 19.53 -4.21 -7.82
N LYS A 128 18.73 -4.36 -8.87
CA LYS A 128 17.84 -3.33 -9.40
C LYS A 128 16.45 -3.91 -9.60
N ILE A 129 15.47 -3.26 -8.98
CA ILE A 129 14.05 -3.51 -9.26
C ILE A 129 13.63 -2.54 -10.37
N ILE A 130 13.02 -3.07 -11.42
CA ILE A 130 12.49 -2.30 -12.53
C ILE A 130 10.96 -2.29 -12.43
N GLY A 131 10.37 -1.11 -12.56
CA GLY A 131 8.94 -0.92 -12.70
C GLY A 131 8.61 -0.30 -14.06
N GLN A 132 7.45 -0.63 -14.62
CA GLN A 132 6.94 -0.08 -15.87
C GLN A 132 5.54 0.47 -15.66
N ALA A 133 5.34 1.77 -15.96
CA ALA A 133 4.02 2.36 -16.00
C ALA A 133 3.21 1.75 -17.16
N LEU A 134 2.01 1.29 -16.85
CA LEU A 134 1.10 0.67 -17.79
C LEU A 134 0.23 1.73 -18.51
N PRO A 135 -0.39 1.38 -19.66
CA PRO A 135 -1.38 2.24 -20.30
C PRO A 135 -2.53 2.59 -19.34
N ASN A 136 -3.02 3.82 -19.39
CA ASN A 136 -4.15 4.25 -18.58
C ASN A 136 -5.45 3.64 -19.12
N GLU A 137 -6.22 3.02 -18.23
CA GLU A 137 -7.55 2.47 -18.52
C GLU A 137 -8.61 3.19 -17.67
N ASP A 138 -9.83 3.27 -18.22
CA ASP A 138 -10.97 3.87 -17.54
C ASP A 138 -11.74 2.82 -16.73
N ILE A 139 -12.44 3.27 -15.69
CA ILE A 139 -13.40 2.43 -14.97
C ILE A 139 -14.57 2.12 -15.91
N TYR A 140 -15.09 0.90 -15.90
CA TYR A 140 -16.26 0.55 -16.72
C TYR A 140 -17.18 -0.48 -16.08
N ILE A 141 -18.44 -0.45 -16.49
CA ILE A 141 -19.45 -1.46 -16.16
C ILE A 141 -19.73 -2.30 -17.41
N ILE A 142 -19.81 -3.61 -17.26
CA ILE A 142 -20.38 -4.52 -18.26
C ILE A 142 -21.80 -4.87 -17.81
N SER A 143 -22.79 -4.53 -18.63
CA SER A 143 -24.20 -4.84 -18.44
C SER A 143 -24.76 -5.41 -19.74
N GLU A 144 -25.34 -6.62 -19.70
CA GLU A 144 -25.88 -7.28 -20.89
C GLU A 144 -24.90 -7.44 -22.08
N GLY A 145 -23.59 -7.45 -21.79
CA GLY A 145 -22.54 -7.54 -22.80
C GLY A 145 -22.10 -6.19 -23.36
N GLU A 146 -22.76 -5.10 -22.99
CA GLU A 146 -22.34 -3.75 -23.34
C GLU A 146 -21.34 -3.20 -22.31
N LYS A 147 -20.26 -2.59 -22.81
CA LYS A 147 -19.25 -1.91 -21.99
C LYS A 147 -19.58 -0.42 -21.87
N ILE A 148 -19.83 0.04 -20.65
CA ILE A 148 -20.14 1.42 -20.33
C ILE A 148 -18.96 2.04 -19.58
N ILE A 149 -18.28 3.00 -20.22
CA ILE A 149 -17.13 3.70 -19.64
C ILE A 149 -17.62 4.77 -18.65
N LEU A 150 -16.95 4.85 -17.50
CA LEU A 150 -17.20 5.81 -16.43
C LEU A 150 -16.06 6.83 -16.36
N SER A 151 -16.39 8.05 -15.98
CA SER A 151 -15.39 9.08 -15.73
C SER A 151 -14.60 8.80 -14.44
N ASP A 152 -13.36 9.26 -14.40
CA ASP A 152 -12.51 9.15 -13.21
C ASP A 152 -13.16 9.75 -11.96
N LYS A 153 -13.00 9.05 -10.83
CA LYS A 153 -13.55 9.44 -9.51
C LYS A 153 -15.07 9.53 -9.43
N SER A 154 -15.79 8.95 -10.40
CA SER A 154 -17.25 8.88 -10.32
C SER A 154 -17.69 7.99 -9.16
N GLN A 155 -18.81 8.35 -8.53
CA GLN A 155 -19.53 7.51 -7.58
C GLN A 155 -20.74 6.89 -8.27
N ILE A 156 -21.05 5.64 -7.94
CA ILE A 156 -22.13 4.87 -8.55
C ILE A 156 -23.16 4.56 -7.46
N GLY A 157 -24.41 4.96 -7.65
CA GLY A 157 -25.50 4.65 -6.73
C GLY A 157 -26.62 3.87 -7.40
N LEU A 158 -26.96 2.70 -6.88
CA LEU A 158 -28.10 1.91 -7.35
C LEU A 158 -29.38 2.33 -6.65
N LYS A 159 -30.39 2.68 -7.45
CA LYS A 159 -31.75 2.95 -6.99
C LYS A 159 -32.56 1.65 -6.92
N LYS A 160 -33.57 1.63 -6.04
CA LYS A 160 -34.48 0.47 -5.87
C LYS A 160 -35.29 0.12 -7.12
N ASP A 161 -35.43 1.04 -8.08
CA ASP A 161 -36.08 0.83 -9.37
C ASP A 161 -35.18 0.13 -10.41
N GLY A 162 -33.92 -0.15 -10.05
CA GLY A 162 -32.91 -0.82 -10.87
C GLY A 162 -32.08 0.12 -11.74
N LYS A 163 -32.22 1.44 -11.56
CA LYS A 163 -31.37 2.43 -12.25
C LYS A 163 -30.07 2.67 -11.49
N ALA A 164 -28.99 2.92 -12.22
CA ALA A 164 -27.74 3.42 -11.67
C ALA A 164 -27.64 4.93 -11.89
N VAL A 165 -27.29 5.67 -10.84
CA VAL A 165 -26.92 7.09 -10.93
C VAL A 165 -25.42 7.18 -10.82
N ILE A 166 -24.79 7.71 -11.86
CA ILE A 166 -23.37 8.05 -11.85
C ILE A 166 -23.26 9.52 -11.50
N THR A 167 -22.56 9.82 -10.40
CA THR A 167 -22.21 11.18 -10.02
C THR A 167 -20.73 11.39 -10.29
N ASP A 168 -20.40 12.32 -11.19
CA ASP A 168 -19.01 12.65 -11.49
C ASP A 168 -18.38 13.60 -10.45
N SER A 169 -17.09 13.90 -10.63
CA SER A 169 -16.37 14.82 -9.73
C SER A 169 -16.87 16.27 -9.73
N LEU A 170 -17.66 16.66 -10.74
CA LEU A 170 -18.29 17.98 -10.85
C LEU A 170 -19.74 17.97 -10.33
N HIS A 171 -20.16 16.88 -9.68
CA HIS A 171 -21.51 16.64 -9.18
C HIS A 171 -22.57 16.57 -10.29
N SER A 172 -22.17 16.34 -11.54
CA SER A 172 -23.10 16.04 -12.62
C SER A 172 -23.62 14.62 -12.47
N GLN A 173 -24.92 14.44 -12.69
CA GLN A 173 -25.58 13.14 -12.56
C GLN A 173 -26.03 12.61 -13.92
N LYS A 174 -25.69 11.36 -14.20
CA LYS A 174 -26.18 10.60 -15.34
C LYS A 174 -26.92 9.37 -14.86
N GLU A 175 -28.16 9.19 -15.29
CA GLU A 175 -28.89 7.93 -15.09
C GLU A 175 -28.53 6.92 -16.17
N LEU A 176 -28.29 5.68 -15.76
CA LEU A 176 -28.15 4.53 -16.62
C LEU A 176 -29.16 3.46 -16.24
N VAL A 177 -29.66 2.75 -17.24
CA VAL A 177 -30.46 1.54 -17.05
C VAL A 177 -29.50 0.36 -17.18
N LEU A 178 -29.36 -0.40 -16.09
CA LEU A 178 -28.55 -1.62 -16.06
C LEU A 178 -29.46 -2.86 -16.15
N ALA A 179 -28.87 -4.00 -16.49
CA ALA A 179 -29.57 -5.27 -16.59
C ALA A 179 -30.20 -5.65 -15.24
N LYS A 180 -31.50 -6.01 -15.28
CA LYS A 180 -32.27 -6.35 -14.06
C LYS A 180 -32.15 -7.81 -13.66
N THR A 181 -32.03 -8.71 -14.63
CA THR A 181 -32.14 -10.17 -14.43
C THR A 181 -30.79 -10.88 -14.47
N LYS A 182 -29.68 -10.14 -14.65
CA LYS A 182 -28.32 -10.66 -14.71
C LYS A 182 -27.39 -9.84 -13.83
N LEU A 183 -26.27 -10.45 -13.43
CA LEU A 183 -25.19 -9.73 -12.76
C LEU A 183 -24.54 -8.72 -13.71
N ASN A 184 -24.21 -7.56 -13.15
CA ASN A 184 -23.42 -6.52 -13.80
C ASN A 184 -22.00 -6.61 -13.24
N LYS A 185 -21.00 -6.35 -14.09
CA LYS A 185 -19.59 -6.41 -13.70
C LYS A 185 -19.00 -5.00 -13.69
N LEU A 186 -18.59 -4.50 -12.53
CA LEU A 186 -17.82 -3.28 -12.39
C LEU A 186 -16.33 -3.64 -12.37
N VAL A 187 -15.55 -3.05 -13.28
CA VAL A 187 -14.10 -3.24 -13.38
C VAL A 187 -13.40 -1.92 -13.04
N VAL A 188 -12.54 -1.99 -12.04
CA VAL A 188 -11.69 -0.90 -11.57
C VAL A 188 -10.24 -1.23 -11.95
N PRO A 189 -9.66 -0.60 -13.00
CA PRO A 189 -8.30 -0.90 -13.40
C PRO A 189 -7.27 -0.38 -12.38
N TYR A 190 -6.01 -0.75 -12.57
CA TYR A 190 -4.93 -0.22 -11.73
C TYR A 190 -4.85 1.31 -11.87
N GLY A 191 -4.45 1.99 -10.80
CA GLY A 191 -4.46 3.45 -10.74
C GLY A 191 -5.80 4.09 -10.36
N LYS A 192 -6.90 3.33 -10.40
CA LYS A 192 -8.27 3.86 -10.21
C LYS A 192 -8.92 3.27 -8.97
N ARG A 193 -9.83 4.03 -8.37
CA ARG A 193 -10.67 3.65 -7.22
C ARG A 193 -12.04 4.27 -7.41
N THR A 194 -13.07 3.62 -6.87
CA THR A 194 -14.44 4.15 -6.91
C THR A 194 -15.24 3.64 -5.71
N MET A 195 -16.47 4.14 -5.58
CA MET A 195 -17.42 3.75 -4.57
C MET A 195 -18.76 3.41 -5.24
N LEU A 196 -19.32 2.28 -4.84
CA LEU A 196 -20.63 1.80 -5.25
C LEU A 196 -21.56 1.74 -4.04
N THR A 197 -22.72 2.37 -4.13
CA THR A 197 -23.84 2.14 -3.20
C THR A 197 -24.81 1.16 -3.83
N LEU A 198 -25.00 0.01 -3.20
CA LEU A 198 -25.90 -1.06 -3.64
C LEU A 198 -27.36 -0.71 -3.35
N SER A 199 -28.30 -1.44 -3.98
CA SER A 199 -29.74 -1.15 -3.91
C SER A 199 -30.37 -1.27 -2.52
N ASP A 200 -29.70 -1.97 -1.60
CA ASP A 200 -30.07 -2.12 -0.19
C ASP A 200 -29.46 -1.05 0.72
N GLY A 201 -28.62 -0.16 0.18
CA GLY A 201 -27.91 0.88 0.92
C GLY A 201 -26.51 0.48 1.38
N THR A 202 -26.04 -0.74 1.09
CA THR A 202 -24.67 -1.16 1.39
C THR A 202 -23.67 -0.34 0.59
N GLU A 203 -22.63 0.18 1.24
CA GLU A 203 -21.58 0.98 0.62
C GLU A 203 -20.32 0.14 0.39
N VAL A 204 -19.81 0.14 -0.83
CA VAL A 204 -18.63 -0.62 -1.24
C VAL A 204 -17.59 0.33 -1.82
N TRP A 205 -16.43 0.41 -1.18
CA TRP A 205 -15.25 1.09 -1.72
C TRP A 205 -14.40 0.05 -2.43
N LEU A 206 -14.09 0.29 -3.70
CA LEU A 206 -13.33 -0.62 -4.54
C LEU A 206 -11.92 -0.08 -4.77
N ASN A 207 -10.91 -0.88 -4.43
CA ASN A 207 -9.52 -0.53 -4.66
C ASN A 207 -9.09 -0.81 -6.11
N SER A 208 -7.91 -0.32 -6.47
CA SER A 208 -7.28 -0.57 -7.77
C SER A 208 -7.20 -2.05 -8.12
N GLY A 209 -7.56 -2.40 -9.36
CA GLY A 209 -7.49 -3.78 -9.85
C GLY A 209 -8.63 -4.68 -9.40
N THR A 210 -9.73 -4.11 -8.93
CA THR A 210 -10.88 -4.86 -8.41
C THR A 210 -11.93 -5.09 -9.48
N GLN A 211 -12.47 -6.29 -9.51
CA GLN A 211 -13.68 -6.66 -10.24
C GLN A 211 -14.77 -7.02 -9.24
N LEU A 212 -15.96 -6.46 -9.44
CA LEU A 212 -17.13 -6.71 -8.62
C LEU A 212 -18.31 -7.09 -9.52
N ASP A 213 -18.86 -8.28 -9.31
CA ASP A 213 -20.12 -8.70 -9.92
C ASP A 213 -21.27 -8.52 -8.93
N PHE A 214 -22.32 -7.80 -9.34
CA PHE A 214 -23.43 -7.41 -8.48
C PHE A 214 -24.76 -7.35 -9.25
N PRO A 215 -25.90 -7.65 -8.61
CA PRO A 215 -27.21 -7.43 -9.20
C PRO A 215 -27.65 -5.97 -9.04
N THR A 216 -28.51 -5.47 -9.93
CA THR A 216 -29.14 -4.14 -9.75
C THR A 216 -30.11 -4.11 -8.58
N LYS A 217 -30.65 -5.27 -8.19
CA LYS A 217 -31.53 -5.45 -7.05
C LYS A 217 -31.30 -6.83 -6.45
N PHE A 218 -31.24 -6.92 -5.12
CA PHE A 218 -31.23 -8.22 -4.45
C PHE A 218 -32.64 -8.84 -4.44
N GLU A 219 -32.74 -10.07 -4.94
CA GLU A 219 -33.97 -10.87 -4.96
C GLU A 219 -33.70 -12.21 -4.26
N GLY A 220 -34.72 -12.78 -3.61
CA GLY A 220 -34.59 -14.03 -2.86
C GLY A 220 -34.17 -13.85 -1.40
N ASP A 221 -33.59 -14.90 -0.84
CA ASP A 221 -33.32 -15.03 0.60
C ASP A 221 -31.92 -14.55 1.02
N VAL A 222 -31.06 -14.17 0.07
CA VAL A 222 -29.69 -13.71 0.31
C VAL A 222 -29.35 -12.49 -0.56
N ARG A 223 -28.44 -11.65 -0.08
CA ARG A 223 -27.83 -10.56 -0.84
C ARG A 223 -26.42 -10.99 -1.21
N GLU A 224 -26.10 -11.22 -2.47
CA GLU A 224 -24.79 -11.75 -2.86
C GLU A 224 -24.07 -10.90 -3.91
N ILE A 225 -22.76 -10.78 -3.75
CA ILE A 225 -21.83 -10.16 -4.69
C ILE A 225 -20.59 -11.04 -4.85
N PHE A 226 -19.90 -10.93 -5.99
CA PHE A 226 -18.67 -11.67 -6.26
C PHE A 226 -17.51 -10.69 -6.43
N VAL A 227 -16.40 -10.95 -5.76
CA VAL A 227 -15.25 -10.04 -5.69
C VAL A 227 -13.98 -10.78 -6.10
N ASN A 228 -13.24 -10.16 -7.02
CA ASN A 228 -11.83 -10.45 -7.27
C ASN A 228 -11.08 -9.12 -7.14
N GLY A 229 -10.39 -8.93 -6.01
CA GLY A 229 -9.70 -7.69 -5.70
C GLY A 229 -9.77 -7.30 -4.24
N GLU A 230 -9.68 -6.01 -3.97
CA GLU A 230 -9.79 -5.46 -2.61
C GLU A 230 -10.96 -4.49 -2.49
N ILE A 231 -11.80 -4.75 -1.50
CA ILE A 231 -12.92 -3.90 -1.13
C ILE A 231 -12.93 -3.62 0.37
N TYR A 232 -13.33 -2.41 0.73
CA TYR A 232 -13.89 -2.13 2.04
C TYR A 232 -15.40 -2.03 1.87
N ILE A 233 -16.16 -2.71 2.70
CA ILE A 233 -17.62 -2.77 2.60
C ILE A 233 -18.26 -2.47 3.95
N ASP A 234 -19.29 -1.64 3.93
CA ASP A 234 -20.16 -1.32 5.05
C ASP A 234 -21.57 -1.81 4.73
N VAL A 235 -21.91 -2.99 5.24
CA VAL A 235 -23.15 -3.70 4.91
C VAL A 235 -24.33 -3.14 5.69
N ALA A 236 -25.37 -2.73 4.98
CA ALA A 236 -26.63 -2.30 5.58
C ALA A 236 -27.24 -3.43 6.43
N HIS A 237 -27.59 -3.12 7.68
CA HIS A 237 -28.12 -4.11 8.63
C HIS A 237 -29.46 -4.70 8.18
N ASN A 238 -29.53 -6.02 8.06
CA ASN A 238 -30.75 -6.78 7.81
C ASN A 238 -30.63 -8.20 8.40
N GLU A 239 -31.30 -8.43 9.52
CA GLU A 239 -31.27 -9.72 10.25
C GLU A 239 -31.95 -10.88 9.50
N LYS A 240 -32.85 -10.57 8.56
CA LYS A 240 -33.65 -11.58 7.86
C LYS A 240 -32.95 -12.10 6.61
N THR A 241 -32.13 -11.27 5.97
CA THR A 241 -31.52 -11.57 4.67
C THR A 241 -30.00 -11.35 4.77
N PRO A 242 -29.21 -12.43 4.95
CA PRO A 242 -27.76 -12.31 5.08
C PRO A 242 -27.15 -11.73 3.79
N PHE A 243 -26.01 -11.08 3.96
CA PHE A 243 -25.17 -10.60 2.87
C PHE A 243 -23.97 -11.52 2.72
N ILE A 244 -23.67 -11.94 1.49
CA ILE A 244 -22.61 -12.88 1.15
C ILE A 244 -21.66 -12.21 0.17
N VAL A 245 -20.41 -12.03 0.57
CA VAL A 245 -19.33 -11.70 -0.36
C VAL A 245 -18.63 -13.00 -0.77
N ARG A 246 -18.73 -13.32 -2.06
CA ARG A 246 -18.10 -14.51 -2.63
C ARG A 246 -16.79 -14.13 -3.28
N THR A 247 -15.73 -14.84 -2.93
CA THR A 247 -14.42 -14.74 -3.58
C THR A 247 -14.01 -16.13 -4.05
N ASP A 248 -12.95 -16.21 -4.84
CA ASP A 248 -12.34 -17.51 -5.12
C ASP A 248 -11.87 -18.16 -3.81
N GLY A 249 -12.36 -19.35 -3.45
CA GLY A 249 -11.93 -20.10 -2.26
C GLY A 249 -12.52 -19.70 -0.91
N MET A 250 -13.35 -18.64 -0.83
CA MET A 250 -13.88 -18.13 0.43
C MET A 250 -15.20 -17.36 0.26
N ASP A 251 -16.16 -17.67 1.13
CA ASP A 251 -17.42 -16.95 1.34
C ASP A 251 -17.40 -16.21 2.68
N VAL A 252 -17.85 -14.94 2.67
CA VAL A 252 -17.95 -14.09 3.84
C VAL A 252 -19.42 -13.73 4.08
N LEU A 253 -19.99 -14.21 5.19
CA LEU A 253 -21.40 -14.04 5.57
C LEU A 253 -21.55 -13.03 6.70
N VAL A 254 -22.44 -12.04 6.51
CA VAL A 254 -22.74 -11.00 7.50
C VAL A 254 -24.22 -10.61 7.49
N TYR A 255 -24.67 -9.87 8.51
CA TYR A 255 -26.02 -9.30 8.57
C TYR A 255 -26.02 -7.76 8.54
N GLY A 256 -24.94 -7.13 9.03
CA GLY A 256 -24.74 -5.68 9.08
C GLY A 256 -23.40 -5.40 9.75
N THR A 257 -22.36 -5.21 8.94
CA THR A 257 -20.97 -5.34 9.39
C THR A 257 -20.06 -4.53 8.46
N ALA A 258 -19.05 -3.87 9.02
CA ALA A 258 -18.01 -3.18 8.28
C ALA A 258 -16.69 -3.97 8.30
N PHE A 259 -16.12 -4.25 7.13
CA PHE A 259 -14.92 -5.08 7.00
C PHE A 259 -14.19 -4.83 5.67
N ASN A 260 -12.91 -5.23 5.62
CA ASN A 260 -12.09 -5.22 4.41
C ASN A 260 -11.89 -6.66 3.92
N ILE A 261 -11.96 -6.87 2.62
CA ILE A 261 -11.53 -8.10 1.95
C ILE A 261 -10.46 -7.74 0.94
N SER A 262 -9.31 -8.43 0.96
CA SER A 262 -8.34 -8.44 -0.13
C SER A 262 -8.15 -9.86 -0.62
N ALA A 263 -8.74 -10.18 -1.78
CA ALA A 263 -8.75 -11.50 -2.39
C ALA A 263 -8.55 -11.36 -3.91
N TYR A 264 -7.36 -10.90 -4.31
CA TYR A 264 -6.96 -10.88 -5.71
C TYR A 264 -6.55 -12.27 -6.17
N ASN A 265 -6.95 -12.68 -7.38
CA ASN A 265 -6.58 -13.98 -7.93
C ASN A 265 -5.06 -14.13 -8.21
N ASP A 266 -4.34 -13.01 -8.42
CA ASP A 266 -2.88 -12.99 -8.59
C ASP A 266 -2.11 -12.89 -7.26
N ASP A 267 -2.82 -12.92 -6.11
CA ASP A 267 -2.23 -12.92 -4.77
C ASP A 267 -2.12 -14.32 -4.21
N ILE A 268 -1.00 -14.55 -3.51
CA ILE A 268 -0.75 -15.78 -2.77
C ILE A 268 -1.66 -15.85 -1.52
N SER A 269 -1.92 -14.69 -0.91
CA SER A 269 -2.69 -14.55 0.32
C SER A 269 -4.05 -13.88 0.06
N LYS A 270 -5.10 -14.41 0.66
CA LYS A 270 -6.43 -13.77 0.75
C LYS A 270 -6.68 -13.37 2.20
N THR A 271 -7.21 -12.17 2.43
CA THR A 271 -7.41 -11.65 3.79
C THR A 271 -8.80 -11.06 3.99
N VAL A 272 -9.32 -11.23 5.21
CA VAL A 272 -10.52 -10.53 5.70
C VAL A 272 -10.19 -9.88 7.02
N VAL A 273 -10.45 -8.59 7.16
CA VAL A 273 -10.20 -7.81 8.38
C VAL A 273 -11.49 -7.18 8.84
N LEU A 274 -11.92 -7.52 10.06
CA LEU A 274 -13.18 -7.03 10.60
C LEU A 274 -12.98 -5.71 11.36
N VAL A 275 -13.77 -4.70 11.00
CA VAL A 275 -13.77 -3.37 11.63
C VAL A 275 -14.88 -3.25 12.66
N GLU A 276 -16.12 -3.56 12.29
CA GLU A 276 -17.29 -3.48 13.17
C GLU A 276 -18.31 -4.57 12.87
N GLY A 277 -18.92 -5.13 13.93
CA GLY A 277 -19.97 -6.15 13.81
C GLY A 277 -19.42 -7.55 13.98
N LYS A 278 -19.94 -8.50 13.21
CA LYS A 278 -19.52 -9.91 13.21
C LYS A 278 -19.46 -10.44 11.79
N VAL A 279 -18.46 -11.28 11.52
CA VAL A 279 -18.28 -11.94 10.24
C VAL A 279 -18.22 -13.43 10.45
N LYS A 280 -18.98 -14.19 9.67
CA LYS A 280 -18.77 -15.63 9.53
C LYS A 280 -18.03 -15.89 8.22
N ILE A 281 -16.94 -16.63 8.28
CA ILE A 281 -16.14 -17.01 7.12
C ILE A 281 -16.30 -18.50 6.89
N LYS A 282 -16.49 -18.88 5.63
CA LYS A 282 -16.51 -20.26 5.18
C LYS A 282 -15.57 -20.41 3.99
N THR A 283 -14.71 -21.40 4.01
CA THR A 283 -13.82 -21.75 2.90
C THR A 283 -14.32 -23.00 2.18
N ASP A 284 -13.78 -23.27 0.99
CA ASP A 284 -14.20 -24.39 0.13
C ASP A 284 -13.93 -25.77 0.76
N ASP A 285 -12.93 -25.88 1.64
CA ASP A 285 -12.63 -27.09 2.41
C ASP A 285 -13.52 -27.27 3.65
N ASN A 286 -14.61 -26.50 3.72
CA ASN A 286 -15.59 -26.46 4.81
C ASN A 286 -15.05 -25.97 6.16
N TYR A 287 -13.86 -25.38 6.21
CA TYR A 287 -13.45 -24.64 7.41
C TYR A 287 -14.40 -23.45 7.63
N GLN A 288 -14.79 -23.25 8.88
CA GLN A 288 -15.68 -22.18 9.30
C GLN A 288 -15.10 -21.50 10.54
N THR A 289 -15.14 -20.17 10.54
CA THR A 289 -14.74 -19.39 11.70
C THR A 289 -15.55 -18.10 11.76
N GLU A 290 -15.52 -17.45 12.91
CA GLU A 290 -16.10 -16.14 13.11
C GLU A 290 -15.00 -15.14 13.48
N LEU A 291 -15.13 -13.91 13.00
CA LEU A 291 -14.27 -12.80 13.42
C LEU A 291 -15.05 -11.87 14.36
N ILE A 292 -14.33 -11.33 15.34
CA ILE A 292 -14.71 -10.15 16.13
C ILE A 292 -13.87 -8.92 15.71
N PRO A 293 -14.27 -7.69 16.06
CA PRO A 293 -13.54 -6.48 15.67
C PRO A 293 -12.04 -6.54 15.95
N ASN A 294 -11.24 -6.01 15.01
CA ASN A 294 -9.78 -6.01 14.97
C ASN A 294 -9.12 -7.37 14.69
N GLU A 295 -9.89 -8.41 14.38
CA GLU A 295 -9.33 -9.67 13.90
C GLU A 295 -9.17 -9.69 12.38
N LYS A 296 -8.07 -10.30 11.95
CA LYS A 296 -7.79 -10.69 10.57
C LYS A 296 -7.86 -12.21 10.44
N ILE A 297 -8.44 -12.69 9.35
CA ILE A 297 -8.08 -14.00 8.78
C ILE A 297 -7.17 -13.80 7.58
N GLU A 298 -6.17 -14.67 7.43
CA GLU A 298 -5.33 -14.75 6.25
C GLU A 298 -5.24 -16.20 5.79
N ILE A 299 -5.49 -16.40 4.49
CA ILE A 299 -5.51 -17.69 3.84
C ILE A 299 -4.40 -17.70 2.80
N ILE A 300 -3.40 -18.55 3.01
CA ILE A 300 -2.32 -18.81 2.06
C ILE A 300 -2.41 -20.28 1.66
N ASP A 301 -2.82 -20.54 0.42
CA ASP A 301 -3.20 -21.87 -0.08
C ASP A 301 -4.27 -22.53 0.81
N LYS A 302 -3.86 -23.43 1.70
CA LYS A 302 -4.72 -24.13 2.68
C LYS A 302 -4.41 -23.77 4.13
N THR A 303 -3.41 -22.94 4.34
CA THR A 303 -3.02 -22.48 5.68
C THR A 303 -3.87 -21.28 6.04
N ILE A 304 -4.62 -21.40 7.13
CA ILE A 304 -5.47 -20.34 7.64
C ILE A 304 -4.86 -19.84 8.95
N THR A 305 -4.54 -18.55 9.00
CA THR A 305 -4.10 -17.87 10.22
C THR A 305 -5.16 -16.87 10.65
N LYS A 306 -5.31 -16.73 11.97
CA LYS A 306 -6.22 -15.77 12.58
C LYS A 306 -5.47 -15.01 13.67
N GLU A 307 -5.49 -13.68 13.61
CA GLU A 307 -4.75 -12.83 14.55
C GLU A 307 -5.44 -11.48 14.77
N ILE A 308 -5.08 -10.80 15.87
CA ILE A 308 -5.50 -9.42 16.13
C ILE A 308 -4.50 -8.49 15.43
N VAL A 309 -5.03 -7.51 14.70
CA VAL A 309 -4.24 -6.57 13.89
C VAL A 309 -4.65 -5.12 14.14
N ASP A 310 -3.79 -4.18 13.75
CA ASP A 310 -4.20 -2.78 13.57
C ASP A 310 -4.96 -2.67 12.25
N ILE A 311 -6.29 -2.47 12.33
CA ILE A 311 -7.16 -2.37 11.15
C ILE A 311 -6.70 -1.28 10.16
N ASN A 312 -6.01 -0.23 10.65
CA ASN A 312 -5.55 0.87 9.80
C ASN A 312 -4.52 0.42 8.75
N GLU A 313 -3.82 -0.69 8.97
CA GLU A 313 -2.93 -1.32 7.98
C GLU A 313 -3.67 -1.82 6.74
N TYR A 314 -4.94 -2.16 6.89
CA TYR A 314 -5.75 -2.79 5.85
C TYR A 314 -6.79 -1.84 5.26
N VAL A 315 -7.28 -0.87 6.03
CA VAL A 315 -8.30 0.09 5.54
C VAL A 315 -7.75 1.46 5.20
N GLY A 316 -6.48 1.74 5.52
CA GLY A 316 -5.86 3.05 5.33
C GLY A 316 -5.90 3.56 3.88
N TRP A 317 -5.92 2.66 2.89
CA TRP A 317 -5.92 3.00 1.47
C TRP A 317 -7.16 3.81 1.06
N LYS A 318 -8.30 3.59 1.72
CA LYS A 318 -9.54 4.37 1.54
C LYS A 318 -9.31 5.87 1.82
N ASN A 319 -8.40 6.16 2.74
CA ASN A 319 -8.04 7.50 3.16
C ASN A 319 -6.72 7.98 2.51
N GLY A 320 -6.25 7.31 1.45
CA GLY A 320 -5.03 7.69 0.73
C GLY A 320 -3.74 7.46 1.52
N MET A 321 -3.71 6.44 2.38
CA MET A 321 -2.54 6.12 3.19
C MET A 321 -2.25 4.62 3.15
N LEU A 322 -0.98 4.25 3.02
CA LEU A 322 -0.53 2.88 3.31
C LEU A 322 0.18 2.87 4.64
N ILE A 323 -0.12 1.88 5.46
CA ILE A 323 0.60 1.61 6.71
C ILE A 323 1.25 0.25 6.54
N PHE A 324 2.51 0.16 6.93
CA PHE A 324 3.31 -1.05 6.83
C PHE A 324 3.86 -1.36 8.21
N ASN A 325 3.77 -2.63 8.61
CA ASN A 325 4.37 -3.14 9.82
C ASN A 325 5.27 -4.33 9.50
N SER A 326 6.57 -4.08 9.46
CA SER A 326 7.58 -5.07 9.05
C SER A 326 7.22 -5.79 7.73
N SER A 327 6.73 -5.04 6.74
CA SER A 327 6.33 -5.57 5.43
C SER A 327 7.53 -5.63 4.47
N PRO A 328 7.69 -6.68 3.65
CA PRO A 328 8.77 -6.77 2.66
C PRO A 328 8.59 -5.76 1.52
N MET A 329 9.69 -5.37 0.86
CA MET A 329 9.66 -4.41 -0.27
C MET A 329 8.71 -4.85 -1.38
N SER A 330 8.66 -6.15 -1.68
CA SER A 330 7.77 -6.74 -2.68
C SER A 330 6.31 -6.36 -2.46
N ASP A 331 5.83 -6.42 -1.22
CA ASP A 331 4.43 -6.17 -0.89
C ASP A 331 4.11 -4.68 -0.96
N ILE A 332 5.08 -3.84 -0.57
CA ILE A 332 5.02 -2.39 -0.67
C ILE A 332 4.91 -1.98 -2.14
N LEU A 333 5.83 -2.45 -2.99
CA LEU A 333 5.84 -2.15 -4.42
C LEU A 333 4.62 -2.71 -5.14
N LYS A 334 4.09 -3.86 -4.71
CA LYS A 334 2.85 -4.41 -5.23
C LYS A 334 1.65 -3.50 -4.94
N LYS A 335 1.50 -3.02 -3.69
CA LYS A 335 0.44 -2.06 -3.32
C LYS A 335 0.58 -0.74 -4.09
N ILE A 336 1.81 -0.23 -4.25
CA ILE A 336 2.09 0.98 -5.04
C ILE A 336 1.78 0.76 -6.51
N GLY A 337 2.17 -0.39 -7.05
CA GLY A 337 1.96 -0.75 -8.44
C GLY A 337 0.49 -0.73 -8.80
N ARG A 338 -0.34 -1.35 -7.95
CA ARG A 338 -1.81 -1.27 -8.06
C ARG A 338 -2.30 0.17 -7.94
N TYR A 339 -1.82 0.93 -6.95
CA TYR A 339 -2.31 2.27 -6.71
C TYR A 339 -1.95 3.28 -7.80
N TYR A 340 -0.81 3.12 -8.48
CA TYR A 340 -0.29 4.08 -9.48
C TYR A 340 -0.22 3.53 -10.91
N ASN A 341 -0.77 2.35 -11.18
CA ASN A 341 -0.73 1.70 -12.49
C ASN A 341 0.70 1.41 -12.98
N VAL A 342 1.50 0.78 -12.12
CA VAL A 342 2.89 0.38 -12.39
C VAL A 342 3.04 -1.11 -12.15
N GLU A 343 3.63 -1.82 -13.09
CA GLU A 343 4.03 -3.20 -12.92
C GLU A 343 5.50 -3.25 -12.48
N PHE A 344 5.78 -3.84 -11.32
CA PHE A 344 7.15 -4.08 -10.86
C PHE A 344 7.55 -5.53 -11.14
N GLU A 345 8.76 -5.71 -11.67
CA GLU A 345 9.30 -7.05 -11.94
C GLU A 345 9.43 -7.88 -10.66
N LYS A 346 8.97 -9.13 -10.71
CA LYS A 346 9.13 -10.12 -9.64
C LYS A 346 10.60 -10.57 -9.58
N THR A 347 11.46 -9.73 -9.03
CA THR A 347 12.89 -10.04 -8.91
C THR A 347 13.15 -10.80 -7.61
N GLN A 348 12.96 -12.13 -7.62
CA GLN A 348 13.16 -12.97 -6.43
C GLN A 348 14.58 -12.91 -5.85
N GLU A 349 15.57 -12.46 -6.63
CA GLU A 349 16.98 -12.48 -6.27
C GLU A 349 17.54 -11.14 -5.76
N VAL A 350 16.72 -10.08 -5.68
CA VAL A 350 17.23 -8.76 -5.27
C VAL A 350 17.29 -8.64 -3.75
N SER A 351 18.46 -8.27 -3.22
CA SER A 351 18.70 -8.14 -1.77
C SER A 351 17.81 -7.14 -1.03
N LEU A 352 17.05 -6.31 -1.76
CA LEU A 352 16.04 -5.40 -1.23
C LEU A 352 14.78 -6.13 -0.74
N ASN A 353 14.48 -7.31 -1.28
CA ASN A 353 13.33 -8.12 -0.84
C ASN A 353 13.56 -8.79 0.53
N ASP A 354 14.81 -8.96 0.94
CA ASP A 354 15.17 -9.49 2.26
C ASP A 354 14.95 -8.49 3.42
N LYS A 355 14.59 -7.25 3.10
CA LYS A 355 14.34 -6.19 4.09
C LYS A 355 12.85 -6.03 4.32
N SER A 356 12.49 -5.82 5.59
CA SER A 356 11.18 -5.36 5.98
C SER A 356 11.18 -3.86 6.33
N PHE A 357 10.07 -3.19 6.07
CA PHE A 357 9.89 -1.76 6.30
C PHE A 357 8.64 -1.53 7.13
N SER A 358 8.70 -0.52 7.99
CA SER A 358 7.58 -0.10 8.82
C SER A 358 7.41 1.41 8.71
N GLY A 359 6.18 1.88 8.65
CA GLY A 359 5.90 3.31 8.54
C GLY A 359 4.52 3.60 7.95
N LYS A 360 4.22 4.90 7.85
CA LYS A 360 3.03 5.42 7.19
C LYS A 360 3.46 6.16 5.93
N LEU A 361 2.82 5.86 4.82
CA LEU A 361 3.08 6.45 3.52
C LEU A 361 1.80 7.12 3.02
N PHE A 362 1.84 8.44 2.91
CA PHE A 362 0.74 9.20 2.31
C PHE A 362 0.80 9.09 0.79
N LEU A 363 -0.28 8.63 0.20
CA LEU A 363 -0.40 8.40 -1.24
C LEU A 363 -0.80 9.70 -1.94
N SER A 364 0.20 10.53 -2.26
CA SER A 364 -0.03 11.76 -3.02
C SER A 364 -0.47 11.46 -4.46
N ASN A 365 -1.00 12.46 -5.17
CA ASN A 365 -1.30 12.30 -6.60
C ASN A 365 -0.04 12.15 -7.48
N ASN A 366 1.15 12.41 -6.93
CA ASN A 366 2.42 12.29 -7.63
C ASN A 366 3.17 11.03 -7.18
N LEU A 367 3.30 10.06 -8.10
CA LEU A 367 4.07 8.84 -7.89
C LEU A 367 5.53 9.11 -7.48
N ASP A 368 6.18 10.10 -8.07
CA ASP A 368 7.60 10.38 -7.83
C ASP A 368 7.83 10.84 -6.39
N SER A 369 6.87 11.57 -5.81
CA SER A 369 6.91 11.98 -4.39
C SER A 369 6.80 10.78 -3.45
N VAL A 370 5.95 9.81 -3.81
CA VAL A 370 5.78 8.57 -3.04
C VAL A 370 7.01 7.68 -3.16
N MET A 371 7.55 7.50 -4.37
CA MET A 371 8.76 6.72 -4.60
C MET A 371 10.00 7.33 -3.94
N THR A 372 10.09 8.67 -3.89
CA THR A 372 11.14 9.36 -3.14
C THR A 372 11.00 9.11 -1.63
N SER A 373 9.78 9.10 -1.10
CA SER A 373 9.55 8.79 0.32
C SER A 373 9.98 7.35 0.65
N ILE A 374 9.65 6.41 -0.24
CA ILE A 374 10.08 5.01 -0.09
C ILE A 374 11.59 4.91 -0.15
N SER A 375 12.26 5.57 -1.09
CA SER A 375 13.71 5.50 -1.24
C SER A 375 14.45 6.02 0.00
N ILE A 376 13.90 7.04 0.66
CA ILE A 376 14.38 7.54 1.94
C ILE A 376 14.17 6.49 3.04
N LEU A 377 12.96 5.96 3.20
CA LEU A 377 12.62 4.98 4.23
C LEU A 377 13.40 3.67 4.08
N SER A 378 13.66 3.26 2.84
CA SER A 378 14.31 1.99 2.53
C SER A 378 15.83 2.08 2.38
N SER A 379 16.38 3.30 2.39
CA SER A 379 17.77 3.58 2.01
C SER A 379 18.12 3.03 0.62
N THR A 380 17.24 3.24 -0.35
CA THR A 380 17.47 2.92 -1.77
C THR A 380 17.63 4.20 -2.58
N GLU A 381 18.13 4.05 -3.79
CA GLU A 381 18.05 5.07 -4.84
C GLU A 381 16.78 4.84 -5.65
N TYR A 382 16.23 5.95 -6.13
CA TYR A 382 15.07 5.95 -7.02
C TYR A 382 15.40 6.81 -8.23
N LEU A 383 15.19 6.26 -9.41
CA LEU A 383 15.32 6.95 -10.67
C LEU A 383 14.11 6.63 -11.54
N ARG A 384 13.57 7.65 -12.21
CA ARG A 384 12.52 7.48 -13.20
C ARG A 384 12.99 8.02 -14.53
N GLU A 385 12.90 7.19 -15.55
CA GLU A 385 13.18 7.55 -16.94
C GLU A 385 11.96 7.20 -17.79
N ASN A 386 11.24 8.23 -18.25
CA ASN A 386 9.99 8.07 -19.00
C ASN A 386 8.96 7.21 -18.24
N ASN A 387 8.62 6.05 -18.79
CA ASN A 387 7.68 5.08 -18.22
C ASN A 387 8.37 4.01 -17.36
N LYS A 388 9.70 4.05 -17.20
CA LYS A 388 10.45 3.10 -16.38
C LYS A 388 10.84 3.69 -15.04
N ILE A 389 10.70 2.88 -14.01
CA ILE A 389 11.09 3.15 -12.64
C ILE A 389 12.21 2.20 -12.27
N PHE A 390 13.19 2.73 -11.57
CA PHE A 390 14.38 2.02 -11.17
C PHE A 390 14.60 2.23 -9.68
N ILE A 391 14.75 1.13 -8.96
CA ILE A 391 15.06 1.13 -7.54
C ILE A 391 16.31 0.28 -7.34
N SER A 392 17.36 0.89 -6.83
CA SER A 392 18.64 0.22 -6.57
C SER A 392 19.09 0.49 -5.16
N LYS A 393 19.97 -0.34 -4.64
CA LYS A 393 20.61 -0.09 -3.35
C LYS A 393 21.54 1.13 -3.45
N LYS A 394 21.58 1.95 -2.40
CA LYS A 394 22.58 3.01 -2.22
C LYS A 394 23.98 2.47 -1.96
#